data_AF-A0A940P4S7-F1
#
_entry.id   AF-A0A940P4S7-F1
#
_cell.length_a   1.000
_cell.length_b   1.000
_cell.length_c   1.000
_cell.angle_alpha   90.00
_cell.angle_beta   90.00
_cell.angle_gamma   90.00
#
_symmetry.space_group_name_H-M   'P 1'
#
loop_
_entity.id
_entity.type
_entity.pdbx_description
1 polymer ?
#
loop_
_entity_poly.entity_id
_entity_poly.type
_entity_poly.pdbx_seq_one_letter_code
_entity_poly.pdbx_strand_id
1 'polypeptide(L)'
;MSKSKQITCTCGGTFDGGVCTSCGKRQPRSGGYRFFHTLLCVIGILILWFCFANTVSLRSYCGSGLLTEALRSAKLSDADIPFTGQNLSAFIKSNYVTDENVLTEDVAEAADGMGIPAFLADKLDAHFAMLRGESDTPVRIDPEEVTGLLDQITESLHESCKLVIEDSDRRQIQSVAEPVLGKFNAVSDGLGSTKAGRAIERFGVSMMAYILEIILLGLLIWRWCVIRRNSGKDIAGAFKGTGIAVMVPAALTLVCVLIGGIRTFFIRDDVIGLTGVTKAIRGPYWYIAVTGVSFALLMIELCGFIRARKLYKETAPAKPKKEKKPKMQDTAVTPVYRVPCVKCGKELESGSKFCKYCGASQEQPVSEAPAAPAASPAPAVTGRVCVCCGKELAADMKFCKYCGTNQETGENIVDAVLNGTAGFPEAPEDDNSAS
;
A
#
# COMPACT_ATOMS: atom_id res chain seq x y z
N MET A 1 15.85 56.46 11.81
CA MET A 1 16.99 55.51 11.69
C MET A 1 16.69 54.29 12.56
N SER A 2 16.22 53.20 11.94
CA SER A 2 15.89 51.96 12.67
C SER A 2 17.20 51.29 13.11
N LYS A 3 17.41 51.13 14.43
CA LYS A 3 18.54 50.38 14.97
C LYS A 3 18.41 48.94 14.52
N SER A 4 19.10 48.57 13.45
CA SER A 4 19.37 47.18 13.09
C SER A 4 19.95 46.50 14.33
N LYS A 5 19.18 45.62 14.98
CA LYS A 5 19.69 44.78 16.07
C LYS A 5 20.86 43.99 15.51
N GLN A 6 22.09 44.37 15.87
CA GLN A 6 23.28 43.59 15.56
C GLN A 6 23.08 42.18 16.11
N ILE A 7 22.99 41.21 15.21
CA ILE A 7 22.86 39.80 15.57
C ILE A 7 24.22 39.38 16.12
N THR A 8 24.30 39.10 17.42
CA THR A 8 25.50 38.58 18.08
C THR A 8 25.49 37.06 18.08
N CYS A 9 26.67 36.45 17.92
CA CYS A 9 26.81 35.00 18.01
C CYS A 9 26.64 34.55 19.47
N THR A 10 26.27 33.28 19.68
CA THR A 10 26.14 32.69 21.02
C THR A 10 27.44 32.68 21.84
N CYS A 11 28.58 32.97 21.23
CA CYS A 11 29.88 33.14 21.91
C CYS A 11 30.20 34.60 22.26
N GLY A 12 29.28 35.54 21.99
CA GLY A 12 29.50 36.99 22.16
C GLY A 12 30.15 37.68 20.95
N GLY A 13 30.71 36.94 20.00
CA GLY A 13 31.34 37.49 18.80
C GLY A 13 30.36 38.10 17.78
N THR A 14 30.85 39.02 16.95
CA THR A 14 30.10 39.59 15.83
C THR A 14 30.22 38.70 14.58
N PHE A 15 29.31 38.86 13.62
CA PHE A 15 29.39 38.17 12.32
C PHE A 15 29.97 39.12 11.27
N ASP A 16 30.96 38.64 10.52
CA ASP A 16 31.51 39.29 9.33
C ASP A 16 31.43 38.31 8.15
N GLY A 17 30.93 38.75 6.99
CA GLY A 17 30.65 37.85 5.84
C GLY A 17 29.72 36.66 6.16
N GLY A 18 28.92 36.73 7.23
CA GLY A 18 28.08 35.63 7.70
C GLY A 18 28.83 34.54 8.48
N VAL A 19 30.06 34.79 8.92
CA VAL A 19 30.86 33.91 9.79
C VAL A 19 31.22 34.67 11.07
N CYS A 20 31.12 34.01 12.22
CA CYS A 20 31.46 34.62 13.50
C CYS A 20 32.97 34.85 13.58
N THR A 21 33.37 36.09 13.85
CA THR A 21 34.78 36.51 13.97
C THR A 21 35.50 35.83 15.14
N SER A 22 34.77 35.45 16.20
CA SER A 22 35.36 34.86 17.41
C SER A 22 35.37 33.32 17.42
N CYS A 23 34.40 32.65 16.79
CA CYS A 23 34.29 31.18 16.87
C CYS A 23 34.14 30.46 15.52
N GLY A 24 34.17 31.18 14.40
CA GLY A 24 34.08 30.61 13.06
C GLY A 24 32.72 30.00 12.69
N LYS A 25 31.71 30.07 13.56
CA LYS A 25 30.37 29.55 13.27
C LYS A 25 29.67 30.42 12.23
N ARG A 26 29.02 29.79 11.24
CA ARG A 26 28.17 30.51 10.28
C ARG A 26 26.94 31.09 10.96
N GLN A 27 26.55 32.28 10.52
CA GLN A 27 25.34 32.96 10.97
C GLN A 27 24.11 32.14 10.57
N PRO A 28 23.22 31.80 11.52
CA PRO A 28 21.99 31.11 11.20
C PRO A 28 21.09 32.01 10.34
N ARG A 29 20.42 31.42 9.36
CA ARG A 29 19.43 32.11 8.54
C ARG A 29 18.26 32.63 9.40
N SER A 30 17.64 33.71 8.94
CA SER A 30 16.58 34.42 9.64
C SER A 30 15.34 33.55 9.88
N GLY A 31 14.49 33.94 10.84
CA GLY A 31 13.21 33.29 11.06
C GLY A 31 12.32 33.22 9.81
N GLY A 32 12.30 34.30 9.01
CA GLY A 32 11.54 34.38 7.76
C GLY A 32 11.97 33.35 6.70
N TYR A 33 13.29 33.15 6.53
CA TYR A 33 13.81 32.09 5.63
C TYR A 33 13.25 30.71 6.00
N ARG A 34 13.20 30.41 7.31
CA ARG A 34 12.69 29.13 7.81
C ARG A 34 11.22 28.97 7.52
N PHE A 35 10.44 29.99 7.85
CA PHE A 35 9.01 29.97 7.67
C PHE A 35 8.65 29.76 6.20
N PHE A 36 9.20 30.60 5.32
CA PHE A 36 8.93 30.54 3.88
C PHE A 36 9.28 29.17 3.28
N HIS A 37 10.48 28.65 3.53
CA HIS A 37 10.86 27.36 2.97
C HIS A 37 10.16 26.18 3.63
N THR A 38 9.76 26.28 4.90
CA THR A 38 8.92 25.25 5.54
C THR A 38 7.55 25.23 4.89
N LEU A 39 6.94 26.39 4.63
CA LEU A 39 5.67 26.51 3.93
C LEU A 39 5.74 25.87 2.54
N LEU A 40 6.80 26.14 1.77
CA LEU A 40 7.00 25.48 0.46
C LEU A 40 7.13 23.96 0.57
N CYS A 41 7.80 23.44 1.60
CA CYS A 41 7.89 22.00 1.82
C CYS A 41 6.51 21.40 2.15
N VAL A 42 5.71 22.10 2.97
CA VAL A 42 4.34 21.65 3.30
C VAL A 42 3.46 21.63 2.06
N ILE A 43 3.44 22.71 1.27
CA ILE A 43 2.68 22.77 0.01
C ILE A 43 3.15 21.67 -0.94
N GLY A 44 4.46 21.46 -1.07
CA GLY A 44 5.03 20.38 -1.87
C GLY A 44 4.56 19.00 -1.42
N ILE A 45 4.52 18.73 -0.12
CA ILE A 45 4.00 17.46 0.42
C ILE A 45 2.51 17.29 0.14
N LEU A 46 1.71 18.36 0.25
CA LEU A 46 0.26 18.29 -0.04
C LEU A 46 -0.01 17.96 -1.51
N ILE A 47 0.70 18.63 -2.43
CA ILE A 47 0.59 18.35 -3.87
C ILE A 47 1.06 16.92 -4.15
N LEU A 48 2.20 16.53 -3.59
CA LEU A 48 2.76 15.21 -3.79
C LEU A 48 1.86 14.10 -3.24
N TRP A 49 1.21 14.33 -2.10
CA TRP A 49 0.20 13.42 -1.54
C TRP A 49 -0.96 13.22 -2.49
N PHE A 50 -1.49 14.31 -3.07
CA PHE A 50 -2.57 14.24 -4.04
C PHE A 50 -2.15 13.46 -5.30
N CYS A 51 -0.98 13.75 -5.87
CA CYS A 51 -0.44 13.00 -7.01
C CYS A 51 -0.28 11.51 -6.67
N PHE A 52 0.39 11.20 -5.57
CA PHE A 52 0.61 9.84 -5.10
C PHE A 52 -0.69 9.07 -4.90
N ALA A 53 -1.70 9.71 -4.30
CA ALA A 53 -2.98 9.08 -4.07
C ALA A 53 -3.67 8.71 -5.39
N ASN A 54 -3.63 9.59 -6.39
CA ASN A 54 -4.19 9.32 -7.71
C ASN A 54 -3.39 8.25 -8.47
N THR A 55 -2.06 8.33 -8.45
CA THR A 55 -1.14 7.36 -9.09
C THR A 55 -1.39 5.95 -8.58
N VAL A 56 -1.41 5.76 -7.24
CA VAL A 56 -1.63 4.44 -6.63
C VAL A 56 -3.05 3.94 -6.91
N SER A 57 -4.06 4.80 -6.81
CA SER A 57 -5.46 4.42 -7.03
C SER A 57 -5.70 4.00 -8.47
N LEU A 58 -5.29 4.83 -9.45
CA LEU A 58 -5.50 4.55 -10.87
C LEU A 58 -4.73 3.30 -11.30
N ARG A 59 -3.52 3.10 -10.78
CA ARG A 59 -2.77 1.87 -10.99
C ARG A 59 -3.51 0.65 -10.43
N SER A 60 -4.07 0.76 -9.22
CA SER A 60 -4.85 -0.32 -8.63
C SER A 60 -6.06 -0.67 -9.50
N TYR A 61 -6.77 0.32 -10.04
CA TYR A 61 -7.90 0.08 -10.93
C TYR A 61 -7.47 -0.59 -12.24
N CYS A 62 -6.42 -0.08 -12.88
CA CYS A 62 -5.91 -0.62 -14.14
C CYS A 62 -5.38 -2.05 -14.01
N GLY A 63 -4.92 -2.45 -12.82
CA GLY A 63 -4.25 -3.73 -12.59
C GLY A 63 -5.12 -4.85 -12.01
N SER A 64 -6.30 -4.56 -11.45
CA SER A 64 -7.08 -5.54 -10.68
C SER A 64 -8.38 -6.01 -11.35
N GLY A 65 -8.91 -5.27 -12.34
CA GLY A 65 -10.23 -5.55 -12.92
C GLY A 65 -11.41 -5.38 -11.94
N LEU A 66 -11.15 -5.14 -10.65
CA LEU A 66 -12.16 -5.04 -9.59
C LEU A 66 -13.26 -4.03 -9.92
N LEU A 67 -12.90 -2.92 -10.56
CA LEU A 67 -13.87 -1.87 -10.88
C LEU A 67 -14.79 -2.27 -12.04
N THR A 68 -14.26 -2.91 -13.08
CA THR A 68 -15.05 -3.36 -14.23
C THR A 68 -15.89 -4.58 -13.89
N GLU A 69 -15.36 -5.51 -13.09
CA GLU A 69 -16.12 -6.64 -12.54
C GLU A 69 -17.27 -6.16 -11.65
N ALA A 70 -16.99 -5.22 -10.73
CA ALA A 70 -18.02 -4.66 -9.87
C ALA A 70 -19.12 -3.96 -10.67
N LEU A 71 -18.77 -3.28 -11.76
CA LEU A 71 -19.73 -2.63 -12.63
C LEU A 71 -20.55 -3.64 -13.44
N ARG A 72 -19.95 -4.73 -13.93
CA ARG A 72 -20.67 -5.83 -14.60
C ARG A 72 -21.66 -6.54 -13.67
N SER A 73 -21.33 -6.64 -12.39
CA SER A 73 -22.22 -7.21 -11.37
C SER A 73 -23.33 -6.27 -10.89
N ALA A 74 -23.27 -4.99 -11.27
CA ALA A 74 -24.22 -4.00 -10.81
C ALA A 74 -25.58 -4.18 -11.50
N LYS A 75 -26.65 -4.18 -10.70
CA LYS A 75 -28.02 -4.10 -11.18
C LYS A 75 -28.50 -2.67 -11.09
N LEU A 76 -28.94 -2.13 -12.22
CA LEU A 76 -29.36 -0.74 -12.31
C LEU A 76 -30.77 -0.58 -11.76
N SER A 77 -31.62 -1.60 -11.89
CA SER A 77 -32.97 -1.66 -11.32
C SER A 77 -33.00 -1.44 -9.80
N ASP A 78 -31.98 -1.94 -9.10
CA ASP A 78 -31.79 -1.83 -7.66
C ASP A 78 -31.15 -0.50 -7.23
N ALA A 79 -30.80 0.38 -8.18
CA ALA A 79 -30.17 1.67 -7.90
C ALA A 79 -31.10 2.61 -7.14
N ASP A 80 -30.79 2.87 -5.88
CA ASP A 80 -31.54 3.82 -5.06
C ASP A 80 -31.52 5.24 -5.64
N ILE A 81 -32.71 5.84 -5.76
CA ILE A 81 -32.88 7.20 -6.25
C ILE A 81 -32.91 8.17 -5.07
N PRO A 82 -31.93 9.09 -5.01
CA PRO A 82 -31.79 10.05 -3.91
C PRO A 82 -33.05 10.80 -3.56
N PHE A 83 -33.33 10.92 -2.25
CA PHE A 83 -34.44 11.70 -1.70
C PHE A 83 -35.85 11.20 -2.05
N THR A 84 -35.98 10.06 -2.75
CA THR A 84 -37.27 9.45 -3.09
C THR A 84 -37.64 8.27 -2.19
N GLY A 85 -36.65 7.60 -1.59
CA GLY A 85 -36.84 6.35 -0.85
C GLY A 85 -37.22 5.17 -1.74
N GLN A 86 -37.04 5.30 -3.05
CA GLN A 86 -37.34 4.28 -4.06
C GLN A 86 -36.07 3.89 -4.81
N ASN A 87 -35.99 2.64 -5.24
CA ASN A 87 -35.02 2.20 -6.25
C ASN A 87 -35.45 2.65 -7.65
N LEU A 88 -34.55 2.55 -8.63
CA LEU A 88 -34.77 3.08 -9.99
C LEU A 88 -36.00 2.46 -10.63
N SER A 89 -36.21 1.15 -10.49
CA SER A 89 -37.37 0.46 -11.06
C SER A 89 -38.69 1.00 -10.47
N ALA A 90 -38.79 1.13 -9.15
CA ALA A 90 -39.97 1.71 -8.50
C ALA A 90 -40.17 3.19 -8.84
N PHE A 91 -39.09 3.95 -8.99
CA PHE A 91 -39.13 5.35 -9.39
C PHE A 91 -39.64 5.52 -10.82
N ILE A 92 -39.13 4.72 -11.76
CA ILE A 92 -39.61 4.72 -13.16
C ILE A 92 -41.09 4.34 -13.19
N LYS A 93 -41.46 3.24 -12.50
CA LYS A 93 -42.83 2.75 -12.46
C LYS A 93 -43.80 3.81 -11.94
N SER A 94 -43.46 4.50 -10.85
CA SER A 94 -44.37 5.47 -10.22
C SER A 94 -44.46 6.83 -10.91
N ASN A 95 -43.44 7.24 -11.66
CA ASN A 95 -43.38 8.58 -12.27
C ASN A 95 -43.62 8.60 -13.78
N TYR A 96 -43.35 7.49 -14.48
CA TYR A 96 -43.32 7.47 -15.95
C TYR A 96 -44.21 6.40 -16.59
N VAL A 97 -44.66 5.40 -15.83
CA VAL A 97 -45.46 4.28 -16.37
C VAL A 97 -46.88 4.33 -15.83
N THR A 98 -47.82 4.77 -16.67
CA THR A 98 -49.24 4.91 -16.30
C THR A 98 -50.05 3.62 -16.42
N ASP A 99 -49.57 2.63 -17.17
CA ASP A 99 -50.28 1.35 -17.37
C ASP A 99 -50.21 0.49 -16.10
N GLU A 100 -51.36 0.15 -15.51
CA GLU A 100 -51.45 -0.66 -14.30
C GLU A 100 -51.01 -2.12 -14.49
N ASN A 101 -50.99 -2.62 -15.72
CA ASN A 101 -50.58 -3.99 -16.03
C ASN A 101 -49.06 -4.16 -16.03
N VAL A 102 -48.29 -3.07 -16.16
CA VAL A 102 -46.83 -3.12 -16.10
C VAL A 102 -46.41 -3.13 -14.64
N LEU A 103 -45.81 -4.22 -14.18
CA LEU A 103 -45.30 -4.37 -12.82
C LEU A 103 -43.93 -3.70 -12.67
N THR A 104 -43.53 -3.43 -11.43
CA THR A 104 -42.18 -2.93 -11.13
C THR A 104 -41.10 -3.92 -11.58
N GLU A 105 -41.41 -5.22 -11.56
CA GLU A 105 -40.52 -6.30 -12.02
C GLU A 105 -40.26 -6.21 -13.53
N ASP A 106 -41.28 -5.90 -14.34
CA ASP A 106 -41.12 -5.71 -15.79
C ASP A 106 -40.20 -4.52 -16.09
N VAL A 107 -40.32 -3.44 -15.31
CA VAL A 107 -39.44 -2.27 -15.39
C VAL A 107 -38.01 -2.62 -14.97
N ALA A 108 -37.85 -3.44 -13.95
CA ALA A 108 -36.54 -3.90 -13.49
C ALA A 108 -35.84 -4.76 -14.55
N GLU A 109 -36.56 -5.72 -15.14
CA GLU A 109 -36.07 -6.58 -16.21
C GLU A 109 -35.65 -5.77 -17.44
N ALA A 110 -36.47 -4.80 -17.85
CA ALA A 110 -36.13 -3.88 -18.93
C ALA A 110 -34.88 -3.03 -18.62
N ALA A 111 -34.80 -2.48 -17.39
CA ALA A 111 -33.69 -1.62 -16.99
C ALA A 111 -32.35 -2.38 -16.95
N ASP A 112 -32.34 -3.60 -16.42
CA ASP A 112 -31.15 -4.44 -16.35
C ASP A 112 -30.82 -5.07 -17.71
N GLY A 113 -31.84 -5.40 -18.51
CA GLY A 113 -31.69 -5.97 -19.85
C GLY A 113 -30.96 -5.05 -20.84
N MET A 114 -31.00 -3.73 -20.64
CA MET A 114 -30.23 -2.77 -21.47
C MET A 114 -28.71 -2.98 -21.35
N GLY A 115 -28.23 -3.67 -20.30
CA GLY A 115 -26.81 -3.95 -20.14
C GLY A 115 -25.93 -2.71 -19.96
N ILE A 116 -26.49 -1.57 -19.53
CA ILE A 116 -25.74 -0.30 -19.35
C ILE A 116 -24.49 -0.48 -18.48
N PRO A 117 -24.53 -1.18 -17.33
CA PRO A 117 -23.33 -1.37 -16.51
C PRO A 117 -22.23 -2.17 -17.25
N ALA A 118 -22.61 -3.20 -18.01
CA ALA A 118 -21.67 -3.97 -18.82
C ALA A 118 -21.07 -3.12 -19.95
N PHE A 119 -21.89 -2.33 -20.64
CA PHE A 119 -21.43 -1.38 -21.66
C PHE A 119 -20.42 -0.38 -21.10
N LEU A 120 -20.70 0.21 -19.93
CA LEU A 120 -19.77 1.15 -19.28
C LEU A 120 -18.49 0.46 -18.82
N ALA A 121 -18.57 -0.80 -18.38
CA ALA A 121 -17.41 -1.59 -18.01
C ALA A 121 -16.51 -1.88 -19.22
N ASP A 122 -17.08 -2.14 -20.41
CA ASP A 122 -16.31 -2.31 -21.65
C ASP A 122 -15.58 -1.02 -22.05
N LYS A 123 -16.25 0.14 -21.95
CA LYS A 123 -15.64 1.45 -22.20
C LYS A 123 -14.51 1.73 -21.20
N LEU A 124 -14.71 1.36 -19.94
CA LEU A 124 -13.68 1.51 -18.91
C LEU A 124 -12.49 0.57 -19.14
N ASP A 125 -12.72 -0.68 -19.53
CA ASP A 125 -11.66 -1.63 -19.90
C ASP A 125 -10.86 -1.14 -21.11
N ALA A 126 -11.53 -0.57 -22.13
CA ALA A 126 -10.86 0.06 -23.27
C ALA A 126 -9.99 1.25 -22.83
N HIS A 127 -10.45 2.02 -21.83
CA HIS A 127 -9.66 3.13 -21.28
C HIS A 127 -8.45 2.62 -20.51
N PHE A 128 -8.62 1.58 -19.70
CA PHE A 128 -7.51 0.93 -19.00
C PHE A 128 -6.51 0.28 -19.97
N ALA A 129 -6.96 -0.30 -21.08
CA ALA A 129 -6.09 -0.78 -22.15
C ALA A 129 -5.23 0.36 -22.73
N MET A 130 -5.83 1.54 -22.92
CA MET A 130 -5.08 2.72 -23.37
C MET A 130 -4.03 3.17 -22.35
N LEU A 131 -4.37 3.19 -21.05
CA LEU A 131 -3.45 3.51 -19.95
C LEU A 131 -2.35 2.44 -19.76
N ARG A 132 -2.61 1.18 -20.09
CA ARG A 132 -1.60 0.11 -20.11
C ARG A 132 -0.70 0.15 -21.35
N GLY A 133 -1.09 0.91 -22.38
CA GLY A 133 -0.37 0.97 -23.65
C GLY A 133 -0.73 -0.14 -24.63
N GLU A 134 -1.83 -0.85 -24.38
CA GLU A 134 -2.38 -1.88 -25.26
C GLU A 134 -3.19 -1.28 -26.41
N SER A 135 -3.71 -0.06 -26.23
CA SER A 135 -4.40 0.71 -27.27
C SER A 135 -3.94 2.17 -27.32
N ASP A 136 -3.98 2.75 -28.52
CA ASP A 136 -3.71 4.17 -28.78
C ASP A 136 -4.99 4.95 -29.12
N THR A 137 -6.15 4.30 -29.13
CA THR A 137 -7.43 4.92 -29.47
C THR A 137 -8.08 5.51 -28.23
N PRO A 138 -8.38 6.82 -28.19
CA PRO A 138 -9.20 7.41 -27.14
C PRO A 138 -10.56 6.72 -27.07
N VAL A 139 -11.06 6.51 -25.85
CA VAL A 139 -12.39 5.93 -25.66
C VAL A 139 -13.43 7.00 -25.92
N ARG A 140 -14.37 6.71 -26.80
CA ARG A 140 -15.52 7.57 -27.07
C ARG A 140 -16.80 6.79 -26.80
N ILE A 141 -17.85 7.53 -26.48
CA ILE A 141 -19.21 7.02 -26.44
C ILE A 141 -20.01 7.88 -27.40
N ASP A 142 -20.49 7.26 -28.47
CA ASP A 142 -21.32 7.93 -29.46
C ASP A 142 -22.81 7.79 -29.09
N PRO A 143 -23.67 8.80 -29.36
CA PRO A 143 -25.10 8.74 -29.04
C PRO A 143 -25.80 7.51 -29.65
N GLU A 144 -25.34 7.07 -30.83
CA GLU A 144 -25.85 5.89 -31.51
C GLU A 144 -25.62 4.61 -30.71
N GLU A 145 -24.48 4.49 -30.01
CA GLU A 145 -24.19 3.34 -29.15
C GLU A 145 -25.17 3.26 -27.98
N VAL A 146 -25.56 4.41 -27.41
CA VAL A 146 -26.56 4.47 -26.34
C VAL A 146 -27.92 4.05 -26.85
N THR A 147 -28.34 4.52 -28.03
CA THR A 147 -29.60 4.05 -28.63
C THR A 147 -29.54 2.59 -29.06
N GLY A 148 -28.37 2.07 -29.43
CA GLY A 148 -28.17 0.66 -29.76
C GLY A 148 -28.39 -0.28 -28.57
N LEU A 149 -28.27 0.21 -27.33
CA LEU A 149 -28.63 -0.57 -26.13
C LEU A 149 -30.14 -0.84 -26.07
N LEU A 150 -30.98 0.03 -26.62
CA LEU A 150 -32.43 -0.18 -26.68
C LEU A 150 -32.80 -1.29 -27.65
N ASP A 151 -32.02 -1.48 -28.72
CA ASP A 151 -32.25 -2.55 -29.70
C ASP A 151 -32.14 -3.93 -29.04
N GLN A 152 -31.28 -4.06 -28.02
CA GLN A 152 -31.07 -5.33 -27.29
C GLN A 152 -32.31 -5.77 -26.51
N ILE A 153 -33.16 -4.82 -26.10
CA ILE A 153 -34.35 -5.10 -25.29
C ILE A 153 -35.66 -4.83 -26.03
N THR A 154 -35.62 -4.46 -27.31
CA THR A 154 -36.81 -4.06 -28.07
C THR A 154 -37.85 -5.20 -28.14
N GLU A 155 -37.41 -6.43 -28.39
CA GLU A 155 -38.32 -7.59 -28.43
C GLU A 155 -38.97 -7.85 -27.06
N SER A 156 -38.17 -7.85 -25.99
CA SER A 156 -38.64 -8.03 -24.61
C SER A 156 -39.64 -6.94 -24.20
N LEU A 157 -39.33 -5.67 -24.50
CA LEU A 157 -40.24 -4.54 -24.22
C LEU A 157 -41.56 -4.66 -24.98
N HIS A 158 -41.53 -5.13 -26.23
CA HIS A 158 -42.74 -5.34 -27.01
C HIS A 158 -43.55 -6.55 -26.52
N GLU A 159 -42.89 -7.63 -26.12
CA GLU A 159 -43.56 -8.82 -25.59
C GLU A 159 -44.23 -8.53 -24.23
N SER A 160 -43.49 -7.98 -23.28
CA SER A 160 -43.94 -7.75 -21.90
C SER A 160 -44.84 -6.52 -21.77
N CYS A 161 -44.44 -5.40 -22.38
CA CYS A 161 -45.08 -4.09 -22.16
C CYS A 161 -45.85 -3.56 -23.38
N LYS A 162 -45.83 -4.28 -24.51
CA LYS A 162 -46.38 -3.81 -25.80
C LYS A 162 -45.82 -2.45 -26.25
N LEU A 163 -44.62 -2.13 -25.77
CA LEU A 163 -43.93 -0.90 -26.13
C LEU A 163 -43.29 -1.05 -27.52
N VAL A 164 -43.47 -0.02 -28.34
CA VAL A 164 -42.81 0.12 -29.64
C VAL A 164 -41.91 1.34 -29.55
N ILE A 165 -40.61 1.16 -29.79
CA ILE A 165 -39.63 2.26 -29.78
C ILE A 165 -39.59 2.86 -31.19
N GLU A 166 -40.05 4.09 -31.33
CA GLU A 166 -40.06 4.79 -32.61
C GLU A 166 -38.72 5.49 -32.91
N ASP A 167 -38.51 5.84 -34.18
CA ASP A 167 -37.36 6.67 -34.59
C ASP A 167 -37.36 8.05 -33.93
N SER A 168 -38.54 8.57 -33.57
CA SER A 168 -38.71 9.82 -32.82
C SER A 168 -38.11 9.72 -31.42
N ASP A 169 -38.37 8.61 -30.70
CA ASP A 169 -37.82 8.32 -29.37
C ASP A 169 -36.30 8.23 -29.41
N ARG A 170 -35.75 7.54 -30.42
CA ARG A 170 -34.30 7.40 -30.63
C ARG A 170 -33.62 8.75 -30.80
N ARG A 171 -34.18 9.62 -31.65
CA ARG A 171 -33.66 10.98 -31.85
C ARG A 171 -33.72 11.82 -30.58
N GLN A 172 -34.78 11.66 -29.79
CA GLN A 172 -34.89 12.35 -28.51
C GLN A 172 -33.79 11.90 -27.55
N ILE A 173 -33.56 10.58 -27.41
CA ILE A 173 -32.50 10.03 -26.56
C ILE A 173 -31.12 10.51 -27.01
N GLN A 174 -30.85 10.48 -28.31
CA GLN A 174 -29.58 11.00 -28.87
C GLN A 174 -29.39 12.48 -28.51
N SER A 175 -30.42 13.31 -28.69
CA SER A 175 -30.35 14.75 -28.39
C SER A 175 -30.10 15.04 -26.90
N VAL A 176 -30.60 14.18 -26.01
CA VAL A 176 -30.41 14.29 -24.55
C VAL A 176 -29.03 13.78 -24.14
N ALA A 177 -28.53 12.73 -24.79
CA ALA A 177 -27.22 12.12 -24.52
C ALA A 177 -26.06 12.98 -25.04
N GLU A 178 -26.21 13.59 -26.22
CA GLU A 178 -25.16 14.34 -26.93
C GLU A 178 -24.40 15.36 -26.06
N PRO A 179 -25.04 16.25 -25.27
CA PRO A 179 -24.29 17.21 -24.45
C PRO A 179 -23.49 16.57 -23.31
N VAL A 180 -23.94 15.42 -22.78
CA VAL A 180 -23.26 14.69 -21.72
C VAL A 180 -22.07 13.92 -22.30
N LEU A 181 -22.31 13.17 -23.38
CA LEU A 181 -21.30 12.40 -24.08
C LEU A 181 -20.25 13.29 -24.74
N GLY A 182 -20.63 14.45 -25.25
CA GLY A 182 -19.70 15.44 -25.81
C GLY A 182 -18.68 15.92 -24.79
N LYS A 183 -19.07 16.13 -23.53
CA LYS A 183 -18.13 16.49 -22.45
C LYS A 183 -17.18 15.33 -22.13
N PHE A 184 -17.71 14.12 -22.05
CA PHE A 184 -16.90 12.92 -21.81
C PHE A 184 -15.87 12.72 -22.93
N ASN A 185 -16.32 12.77 -24.18
CA ASN A 185 -15.48 12.61 -25.37
C ASN A 185 -14.42 13.72 -25.45
N ALA A 186 -14.77 14.98 -25.12
CA ALA A 186 -13.80 16.08 -25.08
C ALA A 186 -12.67 15.85 -24.04
N VAL A 187 -12.99 15.29 -22.88
CA VAL A 187 -11.99 14.93 -21.86
C VAL A 187 -11.09 13.80 -22.37
N SER A 188 -11.68 12.76 -22.96
CA SER A 188 -10.93 11.63 -23.53
C SER A 188 -10.01 12.07 -24.67
N ASP A 189 -10.47 12.98 -25.53
CA ASP A 189 -9.68 13.51 -26.63
C ASP A 189 -8.55 14.43 -26.15
N GLY A 190 -8.79 15.25 -25.13
CA GLY A 190 -7.88 16.29 -24.69
C GLY A 190 -6.48 15.77 -24.33
N LEU A 191 -6.41 14.59 -23.71
CA LEU A 191 -5.16 13.91 -23.37
C LEU A 191 -4.91 12.66 -24.23
N GLY A 192 -5.95 11.90 -24.57
CA GLY A 192 -5.81 10.64 -25.30
C GLY A 192 -5.47 10.79 -26.79
N SER A 193 -5.84 11.90 -27.44
CA SER A 193 -5.68 12.03 -28.90
C SER A 193 -4.21 12.20 -29.33
N THR A 194 -3.39 12.83 -28.48
CA THR A 194 -1.99 13.12 -28.79
C THR A 194 -1.03 12.08 -28.20
N LYS A 195 0.08 11.80 -28.90
CA LYS A 195 1.13 10.90 -28.38
C LYS A 195 1.70 11.40 -27.04
N ALA A 196 1.85 12.72 -26.89
CA ALA A 196 2.36 13.33 -25.68
C ALA A 196 1.38 13.21 -24.51
N GLY A 197 0.09 13.45 -24.74
CA GLY A 197 -0.94 13.30 -23.71
C GLY A 197 -1.07 11.84 -23.26
N ARG A 198 -1.11 10.87 -24.18
CA ARG A 198 -1.08 9.43 -23.83
C ARG A 198 0.16 9.07 -23.02
N ALA A 199 1.33 9.61 -23.37
CA ALA A 199 2.54 9.36 -22.58
C ALA A 199 2.44 9.90 -21.15
N ILE A 200 1.79 11.04 -20.93
CA ILE A 200 1.55 11.62 -19.59
C ILE A 200 0.58 10.73 -18.80
N GLU A 201 -0.53 10.30 -19.41
CA GLU A 201 -1.51 9.43 -18.76
C GLU A 201 -0.90 8.08 -18.37
N ARG A 202 -0.17 7.46 -19.30
CA ARG A 202 0.59 6.21 -19.05
C ARG A 202 1.65 6.38 -17.99
N PHE A 203 2.35 7.52 -17.97
CA PHE A 203 3.31 7.83 -16.93
C PHE A 203 2.62 7.84 -15.56
N GLY A 204 1.46 8.49 -15.44
CA GLY A 204 0.67 8.58 -14.21
C GLY A 204 0.23 7.24 -13.61
N VAL A 205 0.15 6.16 -14.40
CA VAL A 205 -0.17 4.79 -13.90
C VAL A 205 1.06 3.87 -13.81
N SER A 206 2.21 4.36 -14.26
CA SER A 206 3.44 3.58 -14.31
C SER A 206 4.10 3.41 -12.95
N MET A 207 4.91 2.35 -12.81
CA MET A 207 5.82 2.20 -11.67
C MET A 207 6.84 3.36 -11.57
N MET A 208 7.13 4.02 -12.69
CA MET A 208 8.11 5.11 -12.72
C MET A 208 7.57 6.39 -12.07
N ALA A 209 6.28 6.71 -12.24
CA ALA A 209 5.65 7.81 -11.50
C ALA A 209 5.69 7.57 -9.99
N TYR A 210 5.36 6.35 -9.55
CA TYR A 210 5.44 5.96 -8.14
C TYR A 210 6.85 6.12 -7.56
N ILE A 211 7.88 5.66 -8.28
CA ILE A 211 9.28 5.82 -7.87
C ILE A 211 9.67 7.31 -7.83
N LEU A 212 9.28 8.09 -8.84
CA LEU A 212 9.54 9.52 -8.88
C LEU A 212 8.92 10.23 -7.67
N GLU A 213 7.69 9.89 -7.29
CA GLU A 213 7.02 10.49 -6.12
C GLU A 213 7.76 10.19 -4.81
N ILE A 214 8.26 8.95 -4.63
CA ILE A 214 9.08 8.59 -3.47
C ILE A 214 10.39 9.39 -3.45
N ILE A 215 11.05 9.55 -4.60
CA ILE A 215 12.26 10.35 -4.72
C ILE A 215 11.97 11.82 -4.36
N LEU A 216 10.87 12.39 -4.87
CA LEU A 216 10.45 13.76 -4.57
C LEU A 216 10.16 13.94 -3.08
N LEU A 217 9.52 12.97 -2.43
CA LEU A 217 9.32 12.98 -0.97
C LEU A 217 10.66 12.98 -0.23
N GLY A 218 11.61 12.14 -0.65
CA GLY A 218 12.98 12.12 -0.13
C GLY A 218 13.72 13.45 -0.29
N LEU A 219 13.57 14.11 -1.44
CA LEU A 219 14.12 15.44 -1.70
C LEU A 219 13.49 16.52 -0.81
N LEU A 220 12.18 16.44 -0.54
CA LEU A 220 11.50 17.35 0.39
C LEU A 220 11.98 17.14 1.83
N ILE A 221 12.17 15.89 2.27
CA ILE A 221 12.77 15.57 3.57
C ILE A 221 14.19 16.13 3.66
N TRP A 222 15.01 15.89 2.63
CA TRP A 222 16.36 16.42 2.55
C TRP A 222 16.38 17.95 2.59
N ARG A 223 15.49 18.61 1.84
CA ARG A 223 15.32 20.06 1.85
C ARG A 223 14.96 20.55 3.24
N TRP A 224 14.08 19.86 3.96
CA TRP A 224 13.72 20.20 5.33
C TRP A 224 14.90 20.08 6.30
N CYS A 225 15.72 19.04 6.16
CA CYS A 225 16.98 18.89 6.89
C CYS A 225 17.93 20.07 6.64
N VAL A 226 18.09 20.51 5.38
CA VAL A 226 18.91 21.67 5.01
C VAL A 226 18.38 22.95 5.65
N ILE A 227 17.06 23.19 5.60
CA ILE A 227 16.43 24.37 6.22
C ILE A 227 16.75 24.41 7.71
N ARG A 228 16.58 23.28 8.42
CA ARG A 228 16.84 23.23 9.88
C ARG A 228 18.31 23.42 10.22
N ARG A 229 19.21 22.79 9.46
CA ARG A 229 20.67 22.95 9.63
C ARG A 229 21.10 24.42 9.45
N ASN A 230 20.64 25.06 8.37
CA ASN A 230 20.96 26.47 8.07
C ASN A 230 20.38 27.45 9.10
N SER A 231 19.47 26.98 9.94
CA SER A 231 18.76 27.75 10.95
C SER A 231 19.32 27.60 12.36
N GLY A 232 20.40 26.81 12.51
CA GLY A 232 20.92 26.40 13.81
C GLY A 232 19.98 25.50 14.61
N LYS A 233 18.99 24.86 13.96
CA LYS A 233 18.06 23.93 14.62
C LYS A 233 18.51 22.48 14.40
N ASP A 234 18.06 21.61 15.31
CA ASP A 234 18.29 20.16 15.22
C ASP A 234 17.68 19.57 13.94
N ILE A 235 18.40 18.66 13.27
CA ILE A 235 17.89 17.99 12.06
C ILE A 235 16.72 17.05 12.39
N ALA A 236 16.67 16.49 13.61
CA ALA A 236 15.60 15.59 14.04
C ALA A 236 14.20 16.21 13.86
N GLY A 237 14.05 17.52 14.11
CA GLY A 237 12.80 18.22 13.89
C GLY A 237 12.34 18.31 12.42
N ALA A 238 13.15 17.91 11.43
CA ALA A 238 12.73 17.79 10.02
C ALA A 238 11.83 16.56 9.83
N PHE A 239 12.14 15.46 10.53
CA PHE A 239 11.31 14.25 10.53
C PHE A 239 9.96 14.51 11.19
N LYS A 240 9.94 15.19 12.35
CA LYS A 240 8.68 15.64 12.98
C LYS A 240 7.86 16.54 12.05
N GLY A 241 8.51 17.50 11.38
CA GLY A 241 7.84 18.37 10.42
C GLY A 241 7.20 17.58 9.28
N THR A 242 7.96 16.68 8.66
CA THR A 242 7.48 15.81 7.56
C THR A 242 6.33 14.94 8.02
N GLY A 243 6.46 14.29 9.18
CA GLY A 243 5.41 13.46 9.74
C GLY A 243 4.10 14.24 9.92
N ILE A 244 4.16 15.44 10.48
CA ILE A 244 2.96 16.30 10.61
C ILE A 244 2.40 16.70 9.24
N ALA A 245 3.25 17.07 8.29
CA ALA A 245 2.82 17.49 6.95
C ALA A 245 2.15 16.36 6.16
N VAL A 246 2.56 15.10 6.34
CA VAL A 246 1.92 13.92 5.73
C VAL A 246 0.68 13.49 6.52
N MET A 247 0.69 13.62 7.85
CA MET A 247 -0.41 13.21 8.72
C MET A 247 -1.71 13.94 8.39
N VAL A 248 -1.66 15.25 8.12
CA VAL A 248 -2.86 16.05 7.84
C VAL A 248 -3.64 15.54 6.62
N PRO A 249 -3.05 15.44 5.41
CA PRO A 249 -3.78 14.93 4.25
C PRO A 249 -4.09 13.42 4.38
N ALA A 250 -3.25 12.63 5.04
CA ALA A 250 -3.52 11.21 5.27
C ALA A 250 -4.74 10.98 6.18
N ALA A 251 -4.81 11.70 7.31
CA ALA A 251 -5.94 11.64 8.22
C ALA A 251 -7.20 12.20 7.56
N LEU A 252 -7.10 13.28 6.78
CA LEU A 252 -8.24 13.80 6.02
C LEU A 252 -8.77 12.76 5.03
N THR A 253 -7.87 12.12 4.28
CA THR A 253 -8.22 11.02 3.35
C THR A 253 -8.89 9.88 4.11
N LEU A 254 -8.37 9.49 5.28
CA LEU A 254 -8.93 8.43 6.11
C LEU A 254 -10.34 8.78 6.61
N VAL A 255 -10.53 9.99 7.13
CA VAL A 255 -11.82 10.49 7.60
C VAL A 255 -12.83 10.54 6.45
N CYS A 256 -12.41 11.02 5.27
CA CYS A 256 -13.23 10.99 4.07
C CYS A 256 -13.64 9.55 3.73
N VAL A 257 -12.72 8.59 3.74
CA VAL A 257 -13.05 7.18 3.49
C VAL A 257 -14.02 6.60 4.54
N LEU A 258 -13.80 6.87 5.83
CA LEU A 258 -14.56 6.30 6.94
C LEU A 258 -15.97 6.87 7.12
N ILE A 259 -16.20 8.16 6.85
CA ILE A 259 -17.53 8.81 6.97
C ILE A 259 -18.46 8.45 5.78
N GLY A 260 -18.05 7.51 4.92
CA GLY A 260 -18.81 7.08 3.73
C GLY A 260 -18.20 7.56 2.40
N GLY A 261 -16.87 7.71 2.35
CA GLY A 261 -16.16 8.26 1.20
C GLY A 261 -16.31 9.77 1.08
N ILE A 262 -15.67 10.31 0.05
CA ILE A 262 -15.98 11.61 -0.54
C ILE A 262 -17.50 11.66 -0.78
N ARG A 263 -18.30 12.09 0.20
CA ARG A 263 -19.76 12.21 0.10
C ARG A 263 -20.20 13.19 -1.01
N THR A 264 -19.25 13.85 -1.68
CA THR A 264 -19.48 15.06 -2.45
C THR A 264 -18.82 15.13 -3.84
N PHE A 265 -18.32 14.06 -4.46
CA PHE A 265 -17.83 14.23 -5.85
C PHE A 265 -18.09 13.12 -6.89
N PHE A 266 -18.26 11.82 -6.55
CA PHE A 266 -18.36 10.80 -7.62
C PHE A 266 -19.48 9.75 -7.49
N ILE A 267 -19.59 8.95 -6.41
CA ILE A 267 -20.68 7.97 -6.23
C ILE A 267 -21.02 7.88 -4.74
N ARG A 268 -22.31 7.95 -4.38
CA ARG A 268 -22.76 7.88 -2.99
C ARG A 268 -23.06 6.43 -2.57
N ASP A 269 -22.89 6.15 -1.28
CA ASP A 269 -23.17 4.84 -0.67
C ASP A 269 -24.65 4.48 -0.56
N ASP A 270 -25.51 5.50 -0.64
CA ASP A 270 -26.95 5.32 -0.62
C ASP A 270 -27.46 4.70 -1.91
N VAL A 271 -26.67 4.59 -2.97
CA VAL A 271 -27.06 3.87 -4.20
C VAL A 271 -26.87 2.37 -4.01
N ILE A 272 -27.90 1.70 -3.48
CA ILE A 272 -28.03 0.23 -3.44
C ILE A 272 -27.80 -0.32 -4.87
N GLY A 273 -27.14 -1.47 -5.04
CA GLY A 273 -26.79 -2.01 -6.37
C GLY A 273 -25.43 -1.55 -6.95
N LEU A 274 -24.88 -0.40 -6.52
CA LEU A 274 -23.52 0.06 -6.91
C LEU A 274 -22.47 -0.10 -5.80
N THR A 275 -22.82 -0.76 -4.69
CA THR A 275 -21.94 -0.92 -3.52
C THR A 275 -20.60 -1.57 -3.88
N GLY A 276 -20.59 -2.54 -4.81
CA GLY A 276 -19.36 -3.16 -5.30
C GLY A 276 -18.43 -2.14 -5.95
N VAL A 277 -18.97 -1.29 -6.83
CA VAL A 277 -18.24 -0.24 -7.54
C VAL A 277 -17.66 0.75 -6.55
N THR A 278 -18.47 1.20 -5.58
CA THR A 278 -18.03 2.15 -4.57
C THR A 278 -16.94 1.58 -3.66
N LYS A 279 -17.03 0.29 -3.28
CA LYS A 279 -15.97 -0.40 -2.54
C LYS A 279 -14.68 -0.52 -3.36
N ALA A 280 -14.79 -0.88 -4.64
CA ALA A 280 -13.64 -0.98 -5.54
C ALA A 280 -12.90 0.37 -5.68
N ILE A 281 -13.64 1.48 -5.75
CA ILE A 281 -13.07 2.83 -5.77
C ILE A 281 -12.42 3.19 -4.41
N ARG A 282 -13.00 2.80 -3.28
CA ARG A 282 -12.48 3.21 -1.96
C ARG A 282 -11.28 2.42 -1.46
N GLY A 283 -11.16 1.16 -1.86
CA GLY A 283 -10.10 0.26 -1.38
C GLY A 283 -8.70 0.88 -1.42
N PRO A 284 -8.26 1.45 -2.55
CA PRO A 284 -6.95 2.08 -2.66
C PRO A 284 -6.79 3.29 -1.73
N TYR A 285 -7.78 4.18 -1.64
CA TYR A 285 -7.72 5.35 -0.76
C TYR A 285 -7.64 4.98 0.71
N TRP A 286 -8.33 3.92 1.14
CA TRP A 286 -8.18 3.38 2.50
C TRP A 286 -6.74 2.95 2.77
N TYR A 287 -6.15 2.14 1.87
CA TYR A 287 -4.78 1.68 2.00
C TYR A 287 -3.77 2.83 2.02
N ILE A 288 -3.92 3.80 1.12
CA ILE A 288 -3.08 5.00 1.04
C ILE A 288 -3.19 5.82 2.33
N ALA A 289 -4.39 6.03 2.85
CA ALA A 289 -4.61 6.79 4.06
C ALA A 289 -3.97 6.11 5.29
N VAL A 290 -4.19 4.80 5.47
CA VAL A 290 -3.60 4.02 6.57
C VAL A 290 -2.07 4.04 6.49
N THR A 291 -1.50 3.72 5.33
CA THR A 291 -0.04 3.72 5.14
C THR A 291 0.58 5.10 5.33
N GLY A 292 -0.09 6.18 4.91
CA GLY A 292 0.34 7.55 5.15
C GLY A 292 0.33 7.95 6.62
N VAL A 293 -0.71 7.55 7.38
CA VAL A 293 -0.76 7.75 8.83
C VAL A 293 0.36 6.97 9.52
N SER A 294 0.56 5.70 9.17
CA SER A 294 1.66 4.88 9.70
C SER A 294 3.02 5.49 9.42
N PHE A 295 3.26 5.96 8.19
CA PHE A 295 4.50 6.66 7.82
C PHE A 295 4.70 7.94 8.63
N ALA A 296 3.64 8.73 8.80
CA ALA A 296 3.70 9.96 9.59
C ALA A 296 4.08 9.70 11.05
N LEU A 297 3.49 8.67 11.67
CA LEU A 297 3.81 8.26 13.03
C LEU A 297 5.27 7.78 13.13
N LEU A 298 5.71 6.93 12.20
CA LEU A 298 7.11 6.48 12.12
C LEU A 298 8.08 7.66 12.03
N MET A 299 7.77 8.69 11.26
CA MET A 299 8.61 9.89 11.15
C MET A 299 8.66 10.71 12.45
N ILE A 300 7.56 10.76 13.19
CA ILE A 300 7.48 11.43 14.50
C ILE A 300 8.28 10.63 15.55
N GLU A 301 8.13 9.31 15.57
CA GLU A 301 8.89 8.41 16.43
C GLU A 301 10.38 8.47 16.15
N LEU A 302 10.78 8.48 14.87
CA LEU A 302 12.17 8.63 14.44
C LEU A 302 12.77 9.94 14.95
N CYS A 303 12.01 11.05 14.96
CA CYS A 303 12.45 12.29 15.60
C CYS A 303 12.70 12.10 17.10
N GLY A 304 11.79 11.41 17.80
CA GLY A 304 11.94 11.07 19.22
C GLY A 304 13.20 10.23 19.48
N PHE A 305 13.38 9.15 18.71
CA PHE A 305 14.52 8.25 18.79
C PHE A 305 15.85 8.95 18.55
N ILE A 306 15.97 9.79 17.51
CA ILE A 306 17.21 10.53 17.22
C ILE A 306 17.58 11.46 18.39
N ARG A 307 16.58 12.12 19.00
CA ARG A 307 16.80 12.98 20.16
C ARG A 307 17.19 12.19 21.40
N ALA A 308 16.49 11.09 21.68
CA ALA A 308 16.80 10.19 22.78
C ALA A 308 18.23 9.62 22.66
N ARG A 309 18.62 9.18 21.45
CA ARG A 309 19.98 8.69 21.18
C ARG A 309 21.04 9.77 21.39
N LYS A 310 20.75 11.02 21.03
CA LYS A 310 21.65 12.15 21.28
C LYS A 310 21.83 12.40 22.77
N LEU A 311 20.72 12.44 23.52
CA LEU A 311 20.73 12.61 24.98
C LEU A 311 21.47 11.47 25.66
N TYR A 312 21.19 10.22 25.30
CA TYR A 312 21.91 9.05 25.83
C TYR A 312 23.41 9.15 25.57
N LYS A 313 23.85 9.61 24.40
CA LYS A 313 25.27 9.76 24.11
C LYS A 313 25.92 10.87 24.96
N GLU A 314 25.18 11.91 25.30
CA GLU A 314 25.64 13.02 26.15
C GLU A 314 25.65 12.65 27.64
N THR A 315 24.72 11.79 28.08
CA THR A 315 24.58 11.34 29.48
C THR A 315 25.19 9.96 29.75
N ALA A 316 25.68 9.27 28.72
CA ALA A 316 26.21 7.93 28.87
C ALA A 316 27.35 7.93 29.90
N PRO A 317 27.28 7.06 30.92
CA PRO A 317 28.38 6.93 31.87
C PRO A 317 29.65 6.60 31.09
N ALA A 318 30.76 7.23 31.46
CA ALA A 318 32.05 6.92 30.87
C ALA A 318 32.25 5.41 30.95
N LYS A 319 32.39 4.74 29.80
CA LYS A 319 32.75 3.31 29.79
C LYS A 319 33.95 3.17 30.73
N PRO A 320 33.93 2.22 31.69
CA PRO A 320 35.09 1.99 32.53
C PRO A 320 36.28 1.83 31.59
N LYS A 321 37.29 2.70 31.72
CA LYS A 321 38.57 2.50 31.05
C LYS A 321 38.93 1.06 31.39
N LYS A 322 39.02 0.19 30.39
CA LYS A 322 39.76 -1.06 30.55
C LYS A 322 41.16 -0.60 30.93
N GLU A 323 41.43 -0.60 32.21
CA GLU A 323 42.76 -0.46 32.76
C GLU A 323 43.58 -1.49 31.99
N LYS A 324 44.59 -1.02 31.26
CA LYS A 324 45.58 -1.92 30.68
C LYS A 324 46.18 -2.62 31.89
N LYS A 325 45.71 -3.84 32.20
CA LYS A 325 46.36 -4.71 33.17
C LYS A 325 47.86 -4.67 32.84
N PRO A 326 48.74 -4.39 33.81
CA PRO A 326 50.16 -4.58 33.62
C PRO A 326 50.36 -5.99 33.06
N LYS A 327 51.10 -6.09 31.96
CA LYS A 327 51.49 -7.35 31.37
C LYS A 327 52.48 -8.00 32.35
N MET A 328 51.94 -8.63 33.39
CA MET A 328 52.70 -9.47 34.30
C MET A 328 52.98 -10.76 33.54
N GLN A 329 54.22 -10.88 33.08
CA GLN A 329 54.81 -12.14 32.68
C GLN A 329 54.82 -13.02 33.92
N ASP A 330 54.00 -14.06 33.94
CA ASP A 330 54.27 -15.23 34.76
C ASP A 330 54.08 -16.48 33.92
N THR A 331 55.21 -17.15 33.80
CA THR A 331 55.46 -18.43 33.19
C THR A 331 54.66 -19.50 33.94
N ALA A 332 53.63 -20.05 33.29
CA ALA A 332 53.08 -21.35 33.65
C ALA A 332 53.07 -22.20 32.38
N VAL A 333 54.07 -23.07 32.28
CA VAL A 333 54.25 -24.03 31.19
C VAL A 333 53.23 -25.15 31.35
N THR A 334 52.23 -25.20 30.48
CA THR A 334 51.53 -26.45 30.15
C THR A 334 52.24 -27.10 28.96
N PRO A 335 52.61 -28.39 29.02
CA PRO A 335 53.28 -29.05 27.90
C PRO A 335 52.28 -29.21 26.74
N VAL A 336 52.46 -28.41 25.70
CA VAL A 336 51.77 -28.58 24.43
C VAL A 336 52.47 -29.70 23.67
N TYR A 337 51.86 -30.87 23.60
CA TYR A 337 52.32 -31.96 22.74
C TYR A 337 51.96 -31.63 21.29
N ARG A 338 52.94 -31.71 20.38
CA ARG A 338 52.73 -31.50 18.94
C ARG A 338 52.71 -32.84 18.21
N VAL A 339 51.75 -33.02 17.31
CA VAL A 339 51.59 -34.23 16.49
C VAL A 339 51.69 -33.83 15.01
N PRO A 340 52.43 -34.56 14.16
CA PRO A 340 52.50 -34.26 12.74
C PRO A 340 51.17 -34.61 12.04
N CYS A 341 50.77 -33.77 11.08
CA CYS A 341 49.60 -34.01 10.25
C CYS A 341 49.76 -35.30 9.42
N VAL A 342 48.74 -36.16 9.43
CA VAL A 342 48.74 -37.44 8.70
C VAL A 342 48.89 -37.29 7.17
N LYS A 343 48.60 -36.10 6.61
CA LYS A 343 48.64 -35.85 5.17
C LYS A 343 49.82 -35.00 4.71
N CYS A 344 50.22 -33.98 5.47
CA CYS A 344 51.24 -33.03 5.04
C CYS A 344 52.49 -32.99 5.93
N GLY A 345 52.52 -33.78 7.00
CA GLY A 345 53.67 -33.89 7.91
C GLY A 345 53.95 -32.67 8.78
N LYS A 346 53.21 -31.56 8.61
CA LYS A 346 53.41 -30.34 9.41
C LYS A 346 52.89 -30.53 10.83
N GLU A 347 53.63 -29.98 11.80
CA GLU A 347 53.30 -30.05 13.22
C GLU A 347 51.99 -29.31 13.54
N LEU A 348 51.12 -30.01 14.26
CA LEU A 348 49.84 -29.52 14.76
C LEU A 348 49.80 -29.63 16.27
N GLU A 349 48.97 -28.80 16.90
CA GLU A 349 48.70 -28.91 18.34
C GLU A 349 47.79 -30.12 18.60
N SER A 350 48.12 -30.90 19.63
CA SER A 350 47.35 -32.08 20.03
C SER A 350 45.87 -31.71 20.26
N GLY A 351 44.96 -32.37 19.55
CA GLY A 351 43.51 -32.13 19.64
C GLY A 351 42.90 -31.36 18.46
N SER A 352 43.70 -30.92 17.48
CA SER A 352 43.18 -30.27 16.28
C SER A 352 42.53 -31.28 15.32
N LYS A 353 41.19 -31.21 15.20
CA LYS A 353 40.38 -32.09 14.32
C LYS A 353 40.74 -31.96 12.83
N PHE A 354 41.25 -30.80 12.43
CA PHE A 354 41.65 -30.52 11.05
C PHE A 354 43.01 -29.83 11.00
N CYS A 355 43.81 -30.17 10.00
CA CYS A 355 45.08 -29.52 9.76
C CYS A 355 44.86 -28.09 9.25
N LYS A 356 45.31 -27.08 10.01
CA LYS A 356 45.25 -25.67 9.59
C LYS A 356 46.05 -25.32 8.32
N TYR A 357 46.98 -26.19 7.90
CA TYR A 357 47.83 -25.96 6.73
C TYR A 357 47.33 -26.62 5.45
N CYS A 358 46.62 -27.76 5.54
CA CYS A 358 46.17 -28.50 4.36
C CYS A 358 44.69 -28.92 4.41
N GLY A 359 43.95 -28.57 5.47
CA GLY A 359 42.52 -28.85 5.64
C GLY A 359 42.16 -30.32 5.92
N ALA A 360 43.14 -31.23 6.03
CA ALA A 360 42.87 -32.66 6.22
C ALA A 360 42.34 -32.96 7.64
N SER A 361 41.30 -33.78 7.75
CA SER A 361 40.84 -34.32 9.03
C SER A 361 41.89 -35.25 9.65
N GLN A 362 42.03 -35.22 10.97
CA GLN A 362 43.03 -35.99 11.72
C GLN A 362 42.43 -37.13 12.56
N GLU A 363 41.14 -37.46 12.37
CA GLU A 363 40.51 -38.62 13.00
C GLU A 363 40.97 -39.94 12.33
N GLN A 364 41.59 -40.83 13.10
CA GLN A 364 41.92 -42.20 12.67
C GLN A 364 40.68 -43.11 12.78
N PRO A 365 40.45 -44.03 11.81
CA PRO A 365 39.35 -44.98 11.88
C PRO A 365 39.79 -46.28 12.58
N VAL A 366 38.99 -46.79 13.50
CA VAL A 366 39.04 -48.21 13.91
C VAL A 366 37.60 -48.75 13.99
N SER A 367 37.44 -49.89 13.33
CA SER A 367 36.24 -50.65 13.03
C SER A 367 35.86 -51.68 14.09
N GLU A 368 34.56 -52.03 14.06
CA GLU A 368 33.88 -53.28 14.48
C GLU A 368 33.45 -53.53 15.95
N ALA A 369 32.23 -54.06 16.02
CA ALA A 369 31.31 -54.34 17.13
C ALA A 369 31.71 -55.63 17.92
N PRO A 370 30.98 -56.16 18.95
CA PRO A 370 29.52 -56.10 19.18
C PRO A 370 29.01 -56.03 20.66
N ALA A 371 27.67 -55.98 20.76
CA ALA A 371 26.77 -56.37 21.86
C ALA A 371 26.01 -55.23 22.60
N ALA A 372 24.68 -55.26 22.41
CA ALA A 372 23.61 -54.53 23.10
C ALA A 372 23.25 -55.21 24.46
N PRO A 373 22.26 -54.78 25.29
CA PRO A 373 21.19 -53.81 24.99
C PRO A 373 20.73 -52.84 26.11
N ALA A 374 19.82 -51.95 25.67
CA ALA A 374 18.70 -51.32 26.38
C ALA A 374 18.97 -50.10 27.30
N ALA A 375 18.57 -48.90 26.86
CA ALA A 375 17.21 -48.37 27.13
C ALA A 375 16.98 -46.97 26.49
N SER A 376 16.15 -46.97 25.43
CA SER A 376 15.19 -45.97 24.95
C SER A 376 15.57 -44.54 24.47
N PRO A 377 14.78 -44.00 23.50
CA PRO A 377 15.30 -43.20 22.40
C PRO A 377 14.66 -41.80 22.25
N ALA A 378 15.38 -40.92 21.54
CA ALA A 378 14.81 -39.75 20.87
C ALA A 378 14.07 -40.20 19.58
N PRO A 379 12.92 -39.60 19.21
CA PRO A 379 12.21 -40.01 18.01
C PRO A 379 12.89 -39.49 16.73
N ALA A 380 13.03 -40.41 15.77
CA ALA A 380 13.36 -40.14 14.39
C ALA A 380 12.21 -39.40 13.69
N VAL A 381 12.53 -38.32 12.97
CA VAL A 381 11.56 -37.54 12.22
C VAL A 381 11.48 -38.09 10.80
N THR A 382 10.43 -38.84 10.49
CA THR A 382 10.04 -39.15 9.11
C THR A 382 9.33 -37.92 8.53
N GLY A 383 9.95 -37.22 7.58
CA GLY A 383 9.32 -36.07 6.92
C GLY A 383 8.07 -36.46 6.14
N ARG A 384 7.00 -35.66 6.24
CA ARG A 384 5.78 -35.78 5.41
C ARG A 384 5.76 -34.67 4.36
N VAL A 385 5.08 -34.87 3.25
CA VAL A 385 4.94 -33.84 2.20
C VAL A 385 3.60 -33.13 2.34
N CYS A 386 3.56 -31.82 2.11
CA CYS A 386 2.35 -31.02 2.17
C CYS A 386 1.34 -31.47 1.11
N VAL A 387 0.10 -31.76 1.52
CA VAL A 387 -0.99 -32.23 0.64
C VAL A 387 -1.43 -31.20 -0.42
N CYS A 388 -1.14 -29.92 -0.21
CA CYS A 388 -1.54 -28.84 -1.13
C CYS A 388 -0.37 -28.36 -2.03
N CYS A 389 0.81 -28.14 -1.46
CA CYS A 389 1.92 -27.48 -2.18
C CYS A 389 3.16 -28.36 -2.41
N GLY A 390 3.15 -29.62 -1.97
CA GLY A 390 4.22 -30.58 -2.27
C GLY A 390 5.56 -30.36 -1.56
N LYS A 391 5.64 -29.44 -0.57
CA LYS A 391 6.87 -29.19 0.20
C LYS A 391 7.01 -30.12 1.40
N GLU A 392 8.24 -30.48 1.74
CA GLU A 392 8.55 -31.32 2.91
C GLU A 392 8.29 -30.58 4.24
N LEU A 393 7.67 -31.29 5.17
CA LEU A 393 7.28 -30.85 6.51
C LEU A 393 7.77 -31.86 7.55
N ALA A 394 8.03 -31.38 8.77
CA ALA A 394 8.25 -32.25 9.91
C ALA A 394 6.98 -33.04 10.24
N ALA A 395 7.12 -34.27 10.75
CA ALA A 395 6.02 -35.23 10.93
C ALA A 395 4.86 -34.71 11.79
N ASP A 396 5.15 -33.78 12.70
CA ASP A 396 4.27 -33.26 13.75
C ASP A 396 3.59 -31.91 13.40
N MET A 397 3.87 -31.34 12.22
CA MET A 397 3.26 -30.07 11.82
C MET A 397 1.84 -30.26 11.28
N LYS A 398 0.85 -29.83 12.08
CA LYS A 398 -0.58 -29.79 11.69
C LYS A 398 -0.89 -28.83 10.55
N PHE A 399 -0.07 -27.80 10.36
CA PHE A 399 -0.24 -26.80 9.31
C PHE A 399 1.03 -26.65 8.48
N CYS A 400 0.87 -26.50 7.17
CA CYS A 400 2.01 -26.21 6.31
C CYS A 400 2.50 -24.78 6.55
N LYS A 401 3.71 -24.62 7.06
CA LYS A 401 4.35 -23.30 7.26
C LYS A 401 4.53 -22.46 5.98
N TYR A 402 4.36 -23.07 4.80
CA TYR A 402 4.53 -22.40 3.50
C TYR A 402 3.22 -21.96 2.85
N CYS A 403 2.11 -22.66 3.08
CA CYS A 403 0.82 -22.37 2.43
C CYS A 403 -0.37 -22.32 3.38
N GLY A 404 -0.19 -22.57 4.69
CA GLY A 404 -1.23 -22.48 5.71
C GLY A 404 -2.22 -23.64 5.74
N THR A 405 -2.17 -24.58 4.80
CA THR A 405 -3.11 -25.71 4.72
C THR A 405 -2.99 -26.64 5.92
N ASN A 406 -4.13 -27.02 6.50
CA ASN A 406 -4.21 -28.05 7.53
C ASN A 406 -3.90 -29.42 6.89
N GLN A 407 -2.94 -30.13 7.46
CA GLN A 407 -2.42 -31.39 6.93
C GLN A 407 -3.23 -32.61 7.39
N GLU A 408 -4.20 -32.43 8.29
CA GLU A 408 -5.14 -33.46 8.74
C GLU A 408 -6.47 -33.38 7.97
N THR A 409 -6.97 -32.17 7.69
CA THR A 409 -8.28 -31.97 7.00
C THR A 409 -8.16 -31.58 5.53
N GLY A 410 -6.98 -31.16 5.06
CA GLY A 410 -6.76 -30.67 3.70
C GLY A 410 -7.36 -29.28 3.43
N GLU A 411 -8.03 -28.68 4.41
CA GLU A 411 -8.66 -27.37 4.27
C GLU A 411 -7.64 -26.23 4.37
N ASN A 412 -7.81 -25.27 3.47
CA ASN A 412 -7.06 -24.03 3.47
C ASN A 412 -7.75 -23.03 4.40
N ILE A 413 -7.05 -22.53 5.41
CA ILE A 413 -7.57 -21.51 6.34
C ILE A 413 -8.05 -20.25 5.60
N VAL A 414 -7.47 -19.95 4.44
CA VAL A 414 -7.88 -18.80 3.62
C VAL A 414 -9.29 -19.01 3.04
N ASP A 415 -9.65 -20.24 2.67
CA ASP A 415 -10.97 -20.56 2.10
C ASP A 415 -12.05 -20.71 3.19
N ALA A 416 -11.70 -21.22 4.38
CA ALA A 416 -12.63 -21.33 5.51
C ALA A 416 -13.06 -19.97 6.09
N VAL A 417 -12.15 -18.98 6.05
CA VAL A 417 -12.44 -17.59 6.46
C VAL A 417 -13.27 -16.85 5.41
N LEU A 418 -13.06 -17.12 4.12
CA LEU A 418 -13.84 -16.51 3.04
C LEU A 418 -15.27 -17.08 2.94
N ASN A 419 -15.47 -18.35 3.32
CA ASN A 419 -16.78 -19.02 3.27
C ASN A 419 -17.56 -18.98 4.59
N GLY A 420 -17.05 -18.32 5.63
CA GLY A 420 -17.78 -18.04 6.87
C GLY A 420 -18.05 -19.26 7.78
N THR A 421 -17.33 -20.36 7.61
CA THR A 421 -17.60 -21.62 8.33
C THR A 421 -16.75 -21.84 9.59
N ALA A 422 -15.82 -20.93 9.92
CA ALA A 422 -14.99 -21.03 11.13
C ALA A 422 -15.12 -19.79 12.03
N GLY A 423 -15.62 -19.98 13.26
CA GLY A 423 -15.52 -19.01 14.34
C GLY A 423 -14.12 -18.98 14.95
N PHE A 424 -13.67 -17.82 15.43
CA PHE A 424 -12.40 -17.65 16.13
C PHE A 424 -12.33 -18.59 17.36
N PRO A 425 -11.21 -19.31 17.60
CA PRO A 425 -11.06 -20.07 18.82
C PRO A 425 -10.99 -19.12 20.03
N GLU A 426 -11.84 -19.34 21.02
CA GLU A 426 -11.78 -18.69 22.33
C GLU A 426 -10.45 -19.03 23.03
N ALA A 427 -9.89 -18.02 23.70
CA ALA A 427 -8.68 -18.16 24.50
C ALA A 427 -8.93 -19.09 25.70
N PRO A 428 -7.94 -19.89 26.13
CA PRO A 428 -8.11 -20.78 27.27
C PRO A 428 -8.27 -19.98 28.57
N GLU A 429 -9.27 -20.36 29.36
CA GLU A 429 -9.49 -19.87 30.73
C GLU A 429 -8.38 -20.41 31.65
N ASP A 430 -7.69 -19.50 32.35
CA ASP A 430 -6.72 -19.84 33.38
C ASP A 430 -7.45 -20.31 34.65
N ASP A 431 -7.62 -21.62 34.80
CA ASP A 431 -7.93 -22.27 36.07
C ASP A 431 -6.68 -22.23 36.96
N ASN A 432 -6.64 -21.28 37.91
CA ASN A 432 -5.67 -21.32 38.99
C ASN A 432 -6.39 -21.28 40.35
N SER A 433 -6.75 -22.47 40.82
CA SER A 433 -7.15 -22.72 42.20
C SER A 433 -6.14 -23.65 42.89
N ALA A 434 -5.83 -23.28 44.14
CA ALA A 434 -5.12 -24.02 45.18
C ALA A 434 -3.58 -24.00 45.19
N SER A 435 -3.02 -23.10 46.01
CA SER A 435 -2.27 -23.44 47.25
C SER A 435 -2.08 -22.20 48.11
#